data_AF-A0A3B8WIF8-F1
#
_entry.id   AF-A0A3B8WIF8-F1
#
_cell.length_a   1.000
_cell.length_b   1.000
_cell.length_c   1.000
_cell.angle_alpha   90.00
_cell.angle_beta   90.00
_cell.angle_gamma   90.00
#
_symmetry.space_group_name_H-M   'P 1'
#
loop_
_entity.id
_entity.type
_entity.pdbx_description
1 polymer ?
#
loop_
_entity_poly.entity_id
_entity_poly.type
_entity_poly.pdbx_seq_one_letter_code
_entity_poly.pdbx_strand_id
1 'polypeptide(L)' 'YRIGVPTGGNWQEIFNSDSTWYGGSNLGNPLLLQAEPTPWMARPCSVELTVPPLGLVMLRPAT' A
#
# COMPACT_ATOMS: atom_id res chain seq x y z
N TYR A 1 0.60 -0.19 -8.98
CA TYR A 1 -0.22 1.04 -8.94
C TYR A 1 0.41 2.01 -7.95
N ARG A 2 0.35 3.32 -8.18
CA ARG A 2 1.05 4.31 -7.36
C ARG A 2 0.07 5.20 -6.59
N ILE A 3 0.31 5.38 -5.30
CA ILE A 3 -0.50 6.22 -4.41
C ILE A 3 0.39 7.24 -3.70
N GLY A 4 -0.07 8.48 -3.63
CA GLY A 4 0.63 9.56 -2.93
C GLY A 4 0.50 9.42 -1.42
N VAL A 5 1.61 9.56 -0.70
CA VAL A 5 1.68 9.47 0.77
C VAL A 5 2.31 10.73 1.37
N PRO A 6 1.89 11.16 2.57
CA PRO A 6 2.32 12.43 3.16
C PRO A 6 3.80 12.45 3.56
N THR A 7 4.40 11.29 3.83
CA THR A 7 5.78 11.16 4.31
C THR A 7 6.51 10.03 3.60
N GLY A 8 7.83 10.16 3.49
CA GLY A 8 8.71 9.08 3.09
C GLY A 8 8.82 7.99 4.16
N GLY A 9 9.73 7.05 3.94
CA GLY A 9 9.98 5.94 4.87
C GLY A 9 9.20 4.67 4.51
N ASN A 10 9.12 3.76 5.48
CA ASN A 10 8.47 2.48 5.28
C ASN A 10 6.98 2.56 5.62
N TRP A 11 6.18 1.86 4.84
CA TRP A 11 4.73 1.71 5.01
C TRP A 11 4.41 0.24 5.11
N GLN A 12 3.45 -0.11 5.96
CA GLN A 12 3.01 -1.48 6.17
C GLN A 12 1.56 -1.63 5.74
N GLU A 13 1.28 -2.67 4.96
CA GLU A 13 -0.08 -3.16 4.72
C GLU A 13 -0.62 -3.79 6.02
N ILE A 14 -1.65 -3.17 6.59
CA ILE A 14 -2.28 -3.63 7.83
C ILE A 14 -3.60 -4.36 7.59
N PHE A 15 -4.20 -4.15 6.43
CA PHE A 15 -5.43 -4.80 6.05
C PHE A 15 -5.49 -4.95 4.54
N ASN A 16 -5.92 -6.13 4.10
CA ASN A 16 -6.17 -6.47 2.72
C ASN A 16 -7.44 -7.32 2.65
N SER A 17 -8.48 -6.79 2.00
CA SER A 17 -9.75 -7.50 1.88
C SER A 17 -9.69 -8.71 0.94
N ASP A 18 -8.68 -8.78 0.07
CA ASP A 18 -8.45 -9.91 -0.84
C ASP A 18 -7.66 -11.05 -0.16
N SER A 19 -7.38 -10.96 1.14
CA SER A 19 -6.69 -12.03 1.84
C SER A 19 -7.45 -13.36 1.79
N THR A 20 -6.72 -14.48 1.75
CA THR A 20 -7.29 -15.84 1.85
C THR A 20 -8.17 -16.02 3.09
N TRP A 21 -7.89 -15.32 4.19
CA TRP A 21 -8.71 -15.33 5.40
C TRP A 21 -10.16 -14.85 5.18
N TYR A 22 -10.39 -14.05 4.14
CA TYR A 22 -11.70 -13.53 3.75
C TYR A 22 -12.25 -14.18 2.47
N GLY A 23 -11.61 -15.24 1.97
CA GLY A 23 -12.00 -15.92 0.73
C GLY A 23 -11.53 -15.22 -0.55
N GLY A 24 -10.58 -14.29 -0.45
CA GLY A 24 -9.96 -13.63 -1.60
C GLY A 24 -8.80 -14.41 -2.23
N SER A 25 -8.20 -13.83 -3.28
CA SER A 25 -7.12 -14.45 -4.06
C SER A 25 -5.73 -14.35 -3.41
N ASN A 26 -5.63 -13.64 -2.28
CA ASN A 26 -4.43 -13.37 -1.50
C ASN A 26 -3.36 -12.61 -2.26
N LEU A 27 -3.80 -11.73 -3.15
CA LEU A 27 -2.94 -10.85 -3.89
C LEU A 27 -2.62 -9.64 -3.00
N GLY A 28 -1.41 -9.64 -2.45
CA GLY A 28 -0.96 -8.68 -1.45
C GLY A 28 0.33 -7.99 -1.81
N ASN A 29 0.80 -7.18 -0.88
CA ASN A 29 2.04 -6.42 -1.00
C ASN A 29 3.13 -6.99 -0.08
N PRO A 30 4.41 -6.66 -0.33
CA PRO A 30 5.49 -6.91 0.63
C PRO A 30 5.13 -6.39 2.02
N LEU A 31 5.65 -7.05 3.08
CA LEU A 31 5.45 -6.65 4.47
C LEU A 31 5.79 -5.18 4.73
N LEU A 32 6.77 -4.65 4.01
CA LEU A 32 7.17 -3.25 4.03
C LEU A 32 7.24 -2.72 2.61
N LEU A 33 6.49 -1.64 2.38
CA LEU A 33 6.47 -0.85 1.18
C LEU A 33 7.30 0.40 1.41
N GLN A 34 8.33 0.60 0.59
CA GLN A 34 9.17 1.80 0.70
C GLN A 34 8.54 2.96 -0.06
N ALA A 35 8.35 4.10 0.59
CA ALA A 35 7.93 5.32 -0.07
C ALA A 35 9.11 5.97 -0.79
N GLU A 36 8.90 6.25 -2.08
CA GLU A 36 9.84 6.95 -2.93
C GLU A 36 9.61 8.47 -2.84
N PRO A 37 10.68 9.30 -2.99
CA PRO A 37 10.58 10.75 -3.06
C PRO A 37 10.04 11.24 -4.42
N THR A 38 9.00 10.58 -4.92
CA THR A 38 8.32 10.91 -6.18
C THR A 38 6.95 11.49 -5.86
N PRO A 39 6.70 12.78 -6.17
CA PRO A 39 5.40 13.40 -5.92
C PRO A 39 4.28 12.74 -6.70
N TRP A 40 3.14 12.50 -6.04
CA TRP A 40 1.95 11.91 -6.67
C TRP A 40 0.68 12.34 -5.92
N MET A 41 -0.45 12.53 -6.62
CA MET A 41 -1.73 12.92 -6.00
C MET A 41 -1.62 14.12 -5.03
N ALA A 42 -0.85 15.14 -5.40
CA ALA A 42 -0.55 16.32 -4.56
C ALA A 42 0.10 15.99 -3.19
N ARG A 43 0.84 14.88 -3.11
CA ARG A 43 1.66 14.48 -1.95
C ARG A 43 3.14 14.43 -2.33
N PRO A 44 4.06 14.67 -1.37
CA PRO A 44 5.49 14.77 -1.64
C PRO A 44 6.16 13.43 -1.96
N CYS A 45 5.63 12.33 -1.40
CA CYS A 45 6.15 10.98 -1.59
C CYS A 45 5.06 10.09 -2.20
N SER A 46 5.46 8.94 -2.74
CA SER A 46 4.52 7.93 -3.23
C SER A 46 5.01 6.53 -2.96
N VAL A 47 4.06 5.60 -2.90
CA VAL A 47 4.32 4.17 -2.72
C VAL A 47 3.78 3.45 -3.95
N GLU A 48 4.58 2.52 -4.45
CA GLU A 48 4.15 1.58 -5.48
C GLU A 48 3.65 0.29 -4.82
N LEU A 49 2.39 -0.05 -5.07
CA LEU A 49 1.74 -1.23 -4.52
C LEU A 49 0.84 -1.91 -5.55
N THR A 50 0.60 -3.19 -5.32
CA THR A 50 -0.39 -3.98 -6.03
C THR A 50 -1.73 -3.82 -5.33
N VAL A 51 -2.75 -3.39 -6.08
CA VAL A 51 -4.12 -3.28 -5.58
C VAL A 51 -4.90 -4.48 -6.13
N PRO A 52 -5.48 -5.34 -5.28
CA PRO A 52 -6.26 -6.47 -5.73
C PRO A 52 -7.55 -6.04 -6.45
N PRO A 53 -8.06 -6.87 -7.39
CA PRO A 53 -9.30 -6.58 -8.10
C PRO A 53 -10.48 -6.53 -7.11
N LEU A 54 -11.25 -5.44 -7.14
CA LEU A 54 -12.37 -5.20 -6.21
C LEU A 54 -11.98 -5.29 -4.72
N GLY A 55 -10.72 -5.06 -4.38
CA GLY A 55 -10.22 -5.13 -3.01
C GLY A 55 -9.90 -3.76 -2.40
N LEU A 56 -9.83 -3.75 -1.07
CA LEU A 56 -9.43 -2.63 -0.26
C LEU A 56 -8.13 -2.98 0.48
N VAL A 57 -7.15 -2.07 0.39
CA VAL A 57 -5.87 -2.16 1.09
C VAL A 57 -5.73 -0.95 2.02
N MET A 58 -5.38 -1.18 3.28
CA MET A 58 -5.04 -0.12 4.23
C MET A 58 -3.55 -0.15 4.54
N LEU A 59 -2.93 1.04 4.47
CA LEU A 59 -1.52 1.24 4.76
C LEU A 59 -1.35 2.10 6.01
N ARG A 60 -0.35 1.78 6.83
CA ARG A 60 0.13 2.66 7.91
C ARG A 60 1.62 2.96 7.75
N PRO A 61 2.12 4.11 8.23
CA PRO A 61 3.56 4.29 8.40
C PRO A 61 4.14 3.24 9.35
N ALA A 62 5.24 2.61 8.97
CA ALA A 62 6.07 1.80 9.85
C ALA A 62 7.04 2.75 10.56
N THR A 63 6.69 3.11 11.80
CA THR A 63 7.54 3.88 12.73
C THR A 63 8.88 3.21 12.97
#